data_AF-A0A4R4K583-F1
#
_entry.id   AF-A0A4R4K583-F1
#
_cell.length_a   1.000
_cell.length_b   1.000
_cell.length_c   1.000
_cell.angle_alpha   90.00
_cell.angle_beta   90.00
_cell.angle_gamma   90.00
#
_symmetry.space_group_name_H-M   'P 1'
#
loop_
_entity.id
_entity.type
_entity.pdbx_description
1 polymer ?
#
loop_
_entity_poly.entity_id
_entity_poly.type
_entity_poly.pdbx_seq_one_letter_code
_entity_poly.pdbx_strand_id
1 'polypeptide(L)'
;MKKYLYPGIVGLLILINSCATLDPAEISSLQRIPFEPFSLTPRVEPTGLRIDIIRQESSTGDSLIQTSEIPYHSAGYDLGNSLFYDLDNNLGFRVNDLLGSEASPEFKIILTGNPKGGSRFITYSLSNDSLKLRVNNRAKERYLWHREITADCTAYQYKSRLRYAISSTDSSLLYYPNKRLKEEIYQKNDSTFSWKRRNREQPVLVTPREVKIHDRYLLSLSPNYLKMQVFQIRKRRNHLLFTVERSAEKILVYDENARGKKIQLEPDVLAIYRNKGLLQKYELSKAP
;
A
#
# COMPACT_ATOMS: atom_id res chain seq x y z
N MET A 1 31.33 54.76 13.84
CA MET A 1 30.55 53.66 14.48
C MET A 1 29.44 53.21 13.55
N LYS A 2 29.56 52.03 12.92
CA LYS A 2 28.44 51.21 12.45
C LYS A 2 28.94 49.76 12.38
N LYS A 3 28.32 48.92 13.22
CA LYS A 3 28.51 47.48 13.34
C LYS A 3 27.85 46.81 12.13
N TYR A 4 28.54 45.88 11.45
CA TYR A 4 27.85 44.82 10.71
C TYR A 4 28.51 43.48 11.03
N LEU A 5 27.89 42.85 12.02
CA LEU A 5 28.02 41.49 12.47
C LEU A 5 27.20 40.60 11.51
N TYR A 6 27.69 39.38 11.25
CA TYR A 6 26.97 38.21 10.72
C TYR A 6 26.78 38.02 9.20
N PRO A 7 27.78 37.43 8.52
CA PRO A 7 27.55 36.45 7.46
C PRO A 7 27.33 35.01 8.00
N GLY A 8 27.56 34.76 9.30
CA GLY A 8 27.50 33.42 9.90
C GLY A 8 26.11 32.85 10.18
N ILE A 9 25.05 33.67 10.20
CA ILE A 9 23.69 33.20 10.57
C ILE A 9 22.91 32.66 9.35
N VAL A 10 23.23 33.12 8.14
CA VAL A 10 22.50 32.70 6.93
C VAL A 10 22.95 31.31 6.44
N GLY A 11 24.21 30.93 6.68
CA GLY A 11 24.73 29.59 6.34
C GLY A 11 24.20 28.46 7.23
N LEU A 12 23.78 28.77 8.47
CA LEU A 12 23.28 27.77 9.43
C LEU A 12 21.81 27.39 9.19
N LEU A 13 21.01 28.28 8.60
CA LEU A 13 19.58 28.05 8.34
C LEU A 13 19.31 27.14 7.12
N ILE A 14 20.29 26.94 6.24
CA ILE A 14 20.12 26.10 5.03
C ILE A 14 20.40 24.61 5.34
N LEU A 15 21.10 24.30 6.43
CA LEU A 15 21.42 22.92 6.85
C LEU A 15 20.34 22.28 7.74
N ILE A 16 19.32 23.02 8.15
CA ILE A 16 18.26 22.53 9.06
C ILE A 16 17.00 22.02 8.33
N ASN A 17 16.97 22.04 6.99
CA ASN A 17 16.05 21.19 6.22
C ASN A 17 16.60 19.75 6.16
N SER A 18 16.94 19.25 7.35
CA SER A 18 17.42 17.91 7.62
C SER A 18 16.43 16.90 7.05
N CYS A 19 16.96 15.88 6.37
CA CYS A 19 16.26 14.65 6.05
C CYS A 19 15.39 14.22 7.24
N ALA A 20 14.08 14.37 7.08
CA ALA A 20 13.06 14.10 8.08
C ALA A 20 13.10 12.63 8.55
N THR A 21 13.52 12.40 9.80
CA THR A 21 13.53 11.07 10.46
C THR A 21 12.41 10.96 11.48
N LEU A 22 11.85 9.76 11.66
CA LEU A 22 11.00 9.43 12.80
C LEU A 22 11.79 9.62 14.10
N ASP A 23 11.08 9.91 15.19
CA ASP A 23 11.69 10.08 16.51
C ASP A 23 12.26 8.73 17.01
N PRO A 24 13.58 8.60 17.22
CA PRO A 24 14.18 7.37 17.75
C PRO A 24 13.63 6.96 19.13
N ALA A 25 13.23 7.94 19.96
CA ALA A 25 12.59 7.66 21.23
C ALA A 25 11.22 6.99 21.02
N GLU A 26 10.48 7.40 19.99
CA GLU A 26 9.20 6.79 19.63
C GLU A 26 9.37 5.35 19.13
N ILE A 27 10.42 5.07 18.36
CA ILE A 27 10.75 3.71 17.90
C ILE A 27 11.15 2.81 19.06
N SER A 28 12.06 3.27 19.93
CA SER A 28 12.59 2.46 21.03
C SER A 28 11.53 2.15 22.09
N SER A 29 10.69 3.13 22.44
CA SER A 29 9.61 2.99 23.43
C SER A 29 8.35 2.29 22.90
N LEU A 30 8.32 1.89 21.62
CA LEU A 30 7.17 1.22 21.04
C LEU A 30 6.85 -0.09 21.76
N GLN A 31 5.63 -0.20 22.30
CA GLN A 31 5.08 -1.45 22.83
C GLN A 31 4.74 -2.38 21.67
N ARG A 32 5.71 -3.19 21.25
CA ARG A 32 5.61 -4.03 20.06
C ARG A 32 4.63 -5.18 20.28
N ILE A 33 3.75 -5.38 19.30
CA ILE A 33 2.91 -6.57 19.21
C ILE A 33 3.42 -7.47 18.07
N PRO A 34 3.36 -8.80 18.22
CA PRO A 34 3.83 -9.72 17.20
C PRO A 34 2.99 -9.60 15.91
N PHE A 35 3.64 -9.74 14.77
CA PHE A 35 3.02 -10.02 13.48
C PHE A 35 2.48 -11.45 13.48
N GLU A 36 1.37 -11.64 12.77
CA GLU A 36 0.93 -12.98 12.42
C GLU A 36 1.93 -13.59 11.41
N PRO A 37 2.09 -14.93 11.39
CA PRO A 37 2.86 -15.60 10.35
C PRO A 37 2.41 -15.16 8.97
N PHE A 38 3.34 -15.07 8.02
CA PHE A 38 2.95 -14.79 6.65
C PHE A 38 2.08 -15.94 6.11
N SER A 39 0.97 -15.54 5.51
CA SER A 39 0.16 -16.35 4.62
C SER A 39 0.27 -15.78 3.21
N LEU A 40 -0.02 -16.59 2.20
CA LEU A 40 -0.03 -16.13 0.82
C LEU A 40 -1.32 -16.59 0.17
N THR A 41 -2.22 -15.64 -0.09
CA THR A 41 -3.52 -15.94 -0.70
C THR A 41 -3.72 -15.05 -1.92
N PRO A 42 -4.03 -15.61 -3.10
CA PRO A 42 -4.41 -14.82 -4.26
C PRO A 42 -5.66 -14.01 -3.92
N ARG A 43 -5.61 -12.68 -4.06
CA ARG A 43 -6.73 -11.82 -3.65
C ARG A 43 -6.90 -10.60 -4.54
N VAL A 44 -8.10 -10.05 -4.50
CA VAL A 44 -8.50 -8.84 -5.22
C VAL A 44 -8.61 -7.68 -4.24
N GLU A 45 -8.01 -6.55 -4.59
CA GLU A 45 -8.14 -5.28 -3.88
C GLU A 45 -8.53 -4.20 -4.93
N PRO A 46 -9.83 -4.01 -5.18
CA PRO A 46 -10.33 -3.18 -6.28
C PRO A 46 -10.46 -1.69 -5.90
N THR A 47 -10.23 -1.32 -4.64
CA THR A 47 -10.44 0.05 -4.15
C THR A 47 -9.22 0.94 -4.43
N GLY A 48 -8.02 0.35 -4.46
CA GLY A 48 -6.77 1.08 -4.58
C GLY A 48 -6.47 1.94 -3.34
N LEU A 49 -7.19 1.73 -2.22
CA LEU A 49 -6.99 2.43 -0.97
C LEU A 49 -5.86 1.76 -0.20
N ARG A 50 -4.64 2.22 -0.47
CA ARG A 50 -3.42 1.64 0.12
C ARG A 50 -2.48 2.67 0.69
N ILE A 51 -1.69 2.22 1.65
CA ILE A 51 -0.58 2.96 2.26
C ILE A 51 0.73 2.34 1.77
N ASP A 52 1.41 3.03 0.84
CA ASP A 52 2.58 2.48 0.14
C ASP A 52 3.78 2.18 1.05
N ILE A 53 4.25 0.93 1.10
CA ILE A 53 5.60 0.63 1.59
C ILE A 53 6.58 0.75 0.42
N ILE A 54 6.23 0.16 -0.72
CA ILE A 54 6.96 0.25 -1.98
C ILE A 54 5.98 0.66 -3.08
N ARG A 55 6.21 1.83 -3.67
CA ARG A 55 5.50 2.34 -4.84
C ARG A 55 6.42 2.31 -6.04
N GLN A 56 5.98 1.72 -7.15
CA GLN A 56 6.77 1.72 -8.38
C GLN A 56 6.60 3.04 -9.13
N GLU A 57 7.68 3.51 -9.75
CA GLU A 57 7.68 4.68 -10.62
C GLU A 57 8.18 4.27 -12.01
N SER A 58 7.55 4.82 -13.05
CA SER A 58 8.03 4.74 -14.42
C SER A 58 8.76 6.03 -14.78
N SER A 59 9.91 5.92 -15.43
CA SER A 59 10.55 7.04 -16.13
C SER A 59 10.05 7.08 -17.56
N THR A 60 9.55 8.23 -18.01
CA THR A 60 9.33 8.48 -19.43
C THR A 60 10.63 9.00 -20.02
N GLY A 61 11.21 8.24 -20.96
CA GLY A 61 12.46 8.61 -21.61
C GLY A 61 12.22 9.72 -22.62
N ASP A 62 12.40 10.97 -22.19
CA ASP A 62 12.92 12.06 -23.02
C ASP A 62 13.25 13.28 -22.14
N SER A 63 14.56 13.53 -21.98
CA SER A 63 15.27 14.78 -21.64
C SER A 63 14.86 15.71 -20.47
N LEU A 64 13.79 15.43 -19.72
CA LEU A 64 13.53 16.00 -18.39
C LEU A 64 12.89 14.89 -17.56
N ILE A 65 13.58 14.38 -16.53
CA ILE A 65 13.19 13.20 -15.75
C ILE A 65 11.87 13.46 -15.01
N GLN A 66 10.74 13.26 -15.70
CA GLN A 66 9.44 13.13 -15.06
C GLN A 66 9.23 11.65 -14.73
N THR A 67 9.25 11.35 -13.44
CA THR A 67 8.79 10.06 -12.94
C THR A 67 7.30 10.14 -12.67
N SER A 68 6.57 9.11 -13.08
CA SER A 68 5.16 8.94 -12.76
C SER A 68 4.95 7.65 -11.99
N GLU A 69 4.12 7.71 -10.95
CA GLU A 69 3.77 6.52 -10.18
C GLU A 69 3.00 5.53 -11.06
N ILE A 70 3.41 4.25 -11.03
CA ILE A 70 2.68 3.18 -11.70
C ILE A 70 1.36 2.97 -10.95
N PRO A 71 0.20 2.92 -11.64
CA PRO A 71 -1.09 2.65 -10.99
C PRO A 71 -1.09 1.36 -10.17
N TYR A 72 -1.98 1.26 -9.18
CA TYR A 72 -2.19 -0.01 -8.49
C TYR A 72 -2.83 -1.04 -9.42
N HIS A 73 -2.39 -2.28 -9.31
CA HIS A 73 -3.08 -3.42 -9.90
C HIS A 73 -4.15 -3.95 -8.92
N SER A 74 -5.32 -4.31 -9.43
CA SER A 74 -6.44 -4.79 -8.59
C SER A 74 -6.26 -6.23 -8.11
N ALA A 75 -5.46 -7.02 -8.80
CA ALA A 75 -5.09 -8.38 -8.40
C ALA A 75 -3.68 -8.43 -7.82
N GLY A 76 -3.47 -9.38 -6.91
CA GLY A 76 -2.20 -9.57 -6.23
C GLY A 76 -2.27 -10.68 -5.18
N TYR A 77 -1.39 -10.55 -4.20
CA TYR A 77 -1.28 -11.44 -3.07
C TYR A 77 -1.62 -10.71 -1.77
N ASP A 78 -2.55 -11.27 -1.01
CA ASP A 78 -2.69 -10.98 0.41
C ASP A 78 -1.58 -11.70 1.17
N LEU A 79 -0.76 -10.93 1.91
CA LEU A 79 0.37 -11.46 2.66
C LEU A 79 0.04 -11.63 4.16
N GLY A 80 -1.23 -11.41 4.55
CA GLY A 80 -1.63 -11.26 5.95
C GLY A 80 -1.18 -9.92 6.55
N ASN A 81 -1.53 -9.65 7.81
CA ASN A 81 -1.18 -8.40 8.50
C ASN A 81 -1.56 -7.12 7.72
N SER A 82 -2.67 -7.16 6.97
CA SER A 82 -3.15 -6.10 6.08
C SER A 82 -2.23 -5.75 4.90
N LEU A 83 -1.20 -6.56 4.63
CA LEU A 83 -0.25 -6.34 3.54
C LEU A 83 -0.79 -6.90 2.23
N PHE A 84 -0.66 -6.11 1.18
CA PHE A 84 -1.03 -6.52 -0.18
C PHE A 84 0.10 -6.21 -1.15
N TYR A 85 0.51 -7.21 -1.94
CA TYR A 85 1.46 -7.07 -3.02
C TYR A 85 0.77 -7.27 -4.36
N ASP A 86 0.73 -6.23 -5.20
CA ASP A 86 0.02 -6.28 -6.47
C ASP A 86 0.88 -6.72 -7.65
N LEU A 87 0.21 -7.09 -8.75
CA LEU A 87 0.89 -7.55 -9.96
C LEU A 87 1.65 -6.44 -10.73
N ASP A 88 1.55 -5.19 -10.30
CA ASP A 88 2.40 -4.10 -10.78
C ASP A 88 3.59 -3.82 -9.84
N ASN A 89 3.83 -4.72 -8.86
CA ASN A 89 4.92 -4.72 -7.89
C ASN A 89 4.85 -3.62 -6.83
N ASN A 90 3.65 -3.15 -6.50
CA ASN A 90 3.45 -2.26 -5.37
C ASN A 90 3.19 -3.09 -4.11
N LEU A 91 3.84 -2.73 -3.00
CA LEU A 91 3.60 -3.29 -1.68
C LEU A 91 3.01 -2.21 -0.79
N GLY A 92 1.87 -2.47 -0.16
CA GLY A 92 1.28 -1.51 0.77
C GLY A 92 0.33 -2.15 1.76
N PHE A 93 -0.07 -1.38 2.77
CA PHE A 93 -1.16 -1.78 3.65
C PHE A 93 -2.50 -1.42 3.03
N ARG A 94 -3.46 -2.33 3.12
CA ARG A 94 -4.87 -2.09 2.77
C ARG A 94 -5.52 -1.21 3.84
N VAL A 95 -6.05 -0.06 3.42
CA VAL A 95 -6.66 0.91 4.35
C VAL A 95 -7.94 0.35 4.96
N ASN A 96 -8.75 -0.33 4.16
CA ASN A 96 -9.99 -0.99 4.59
C ASN A 96 -9.74 -2.00 5.71
N ASP A 97 -8.70 -2.84 5.59
CA ASP A 97 -8.33 -3.79 6.64
C ASP A 97 -7.90 -3.09 7.93
N LEU A 98 -7.05 -2.07 7.82
CA LEU A 98 -6.54 -1.34 8.98
C LEU A 98 -7.65 -0.58 9.72
N LEU A 99 -8.72 -0.20 9.03
CA LEU A 99 -9.93 0.40 9.60
C LEU A 99 -10.97 -0.65 10.02
N GLY A 100 -10.67 -1.95 9.93
CA GLY A 100 -11.62 -3.03 10.26
C GLY A 100 -12.83 -3.13 9.33
N SER A 101 -12.81 -2.45 8.18
CA SER A 101 -13.97 -2.34 7.29
C SER A 101 -14.14 -3.52 6.33
N GLU A 102 -13.22 -4.51 6.29
CA GLU A 102 -13.42 -5.74 5.50
C GLU A 102 -14.66 -6.52 5.94
N ALA A 103 -15.07 -6.38 7.22
CA ALA A 103 -16.27 -7.03 7.73
C ALA A 103 -17.58 -6.40 7.22
N SER A 104 -17.53 -5.19 6.66
CA SER A 104 -18.71 -4.49 6.16
C SER A 104 -18.77 -4.54 4.63
N PRO A 105 -19.88 -5.04 4.03
CA PRO A 105 -20.06 -5.04 2.58
C PRO A 105 -20.21 -3.63 2.00
N GLU A 106 -20.50 -2.64 2.85
CA GLU A 106 -20.66 -1.25 2.50
C GLU A 106 -19.79 -0.37 3.41
N PHE A 107 -19.09 0.59 2.83
CA PHE A 107 -18.27 1.50 3.61
C PHE A 107 -18.21 2.87 2.95
N LYS A 108 -17.87 3.86 3.77
CA LYS A 108 -17.56 5.21 3.32
C LYS A 108 -16.28 5.67 3.98
N ILE A 109 -15.22 5.86 3.18
CA ILE A 109 -13.93 6.33 3.66
C ILE A 109 -13.72 7.77 3.19
N ILE A 110 -13.49 8.67 4.14
CA ILE A 110 -13.15 10.06 3.89
C ILE A 110 -11.64 10.21 3.98
N LEU A 111 -11.02 10.52 2.85
CA LEU A 111 -9.62 10.83 2.73
C LEU A 111 -9.42 12.36 2.84
N THR A 112 -8.62 12.79 3.80
CA THR A 112 -8.20 14.18 4.00
C THR A 112 -6.68 14.30 3.86
N GLY A 113 -6.20 15.34 3.19
CA GLY A 113 -4.78 15.59 2.98
C GLY A 113 -4.26 14.96 1.69
N ASN A 114 -3.53 15.76 0.91
CA ASN A 114 -2.81 15.31 -0.28
C ASN A 114 -1.58 16.23 -0.48
N PRO A 115 -0.35 15.70 -0.59
CA PRO A 115 0.84 16.50 -0.82
C PRO A 115 0.91 17.15 -2.23
N LYS A 116 0.09 16.72 -3.20
CA LYS A 116 0.16 17.16 -4.60
C LYS A 116 -0.94 18.16 -5.04
N GLY A 117 -1.28 19.14 -4.19
CA GLY A 117 -1.98 20.35 -4.64
C GLY A 117 -3.45 20.49 -4.20
N GLY A 118 -3.61 21.02 -2.99
CA GLY A 118 -4.87 21.56 -2.46
C GLY A 118 -5.55 20.65 -1.44
N SER A 119 -6.01 21.25 -0.34
CA SER A 119 -6.90 20.59 0.64
C SER A 119 -8.14 20.08 -0.08
N ARG A 120 -8.16 18.77 -0.36
CA ARG A 120 -9.27 18.07 -1.00
C ARG A 120 -9.69 16.94 -0.08
N PHE A 121 -10.95 16.96 0.32
CA PHE A 121 -11.59 15.81 0.96
C PHE A 121 -12.06 14.89 -0.16
N ILE A 122 -11.61 13.64 -0.18
CA ILE A 122 -12.05 12.65 -1.16
C ILE A 122 -12.88 11.62 -0.41
N THR A 123 -14.13 11.45 -0.78
CA THR A 123 -14.98 10.39 -0.23
C THR A 123 -15.00 9.21 -1.19
N TYR A 124 -14.65 8.03 -0.70
CA TYR A 124 -14.87 6.76 -1.36
C TYR A 124 -16.09 6.10 -0.71
N SER A 125 -17.08 5.70 -1.51
CA SER A 125 -18.28 5.04 -1.04
C SER A 125 -18.44 3.72 -1.78
N LEU A 126 -18.44 2.60 -1.06
CA LEU A 126 -18.83 1.29 -1.57
C LEU A 126 -20.26 1.00 -1.09
N SER A 127 -21.17 0.80 -2.03
CA SER A 127 -22.59 0.47 -1.76
C SER A 127 -23.14 -0.41 -2.87
N ASN A 128 -23.90 -1.46 -2.55
CA ASN A 128 -24.57 -2.33 -3.53
C ASN A 128 -23.68 -2.64 -4.75
N ASP A 129 -22.50 -3.22 -4.49
CA ASP A 129 -21.53 -3.60 -5.52
C ASP A 129 -20.89 -2.46 -6.34
N SER A 130 -21.11 -1.20 -5.98
CA SER A 130 -20.55 -0.05 -6.71
C SER A 130 -19.61 0.80 -5.88
N LEU A 131 -18.46 1.14 -6.46
CA LEU A 131 -17.52 2.10 -5.88
C LEU A 131 -17.69 3.46 -6.54
N LYS A 132 -17.91 4.47 -5.69
CA LYS A 132 -18.07 5.87 -6.08
C LYS A 132 -17.01 6.72 -5.38
N LEU A 133 -16.66 7.81 -6.04
CA LEU A 133 -15.67 8.79 -5.61
C LEU A 133 -16.30 10.18 -5.63
N ARG A 134 -16.18 10.94 -4.55
CA ARG A 134 -16.58 12.35 -4.51
C ARG A 134 -15.39 13.20 -4.10
N VAL A 135 -15.06 14.20 -4.91
CA VAL A 135 -13.94 15.12 -4.65
C VAL A 135 -14.49 16.43 -4.11
N ASN A 136 -14.37 16.67 -2.80
CA ASN A 136 -15.00 17.74 -2.04
C ASN A 136 -16.52 17.58 -1.87
N ASN A 137 -17.05 18.16 -0.78
CA ASN A 137 -18.47 18.03 -0.43
C ASN A 137 -19.45 18.58 -1.49
N ARG A 138 -18.99 19.48 -2.37
CA ARG A 138 -19.83 20.13 -3.40
C ARG A 138 -19.75 19.47 -4.78
N ALA A 139 -18.85 18.51 -5.00
CA ALA A 139 -18.77 17.85 -6.31
C ALA A 139 -19.81 16.74 -6.46
N LYS A 140 -20.23 16.52 -7.70
CA LYS A 140 -21.03 15.34 -8.06
C LYS A 140 -20.22 14.07 -7.81
N GLU A 141 -20.89 13.03 -7.32
CA GLU A 141 -20.28 11.71 -7.19
C GLU A 141 -19.87 11.20 -8.57
N ARG A 142 -18.59 10.86 -8.69
CA ARG A 142 -18.02 10.19 -9.84
C ARG A 142 -18.06 8.69 -9.59
N TYR A 143 -18.73 8.01 -10.48
CA TYR A 143 -18.73 6.57 -10.55
C TYR A 143 -17.34 6.01 -10.92
N LEU A 144 -16.84 4.99 -10.22
CA LEU A 144 -15.59 4.32 -10.57
C LEU A 144 -15.85 2.96 -11.21
N TRP A 145 -16.66 2.12 -10.57
CA TRP A 145 -17.07 0.83 -11.10
C TRP A 145 -18.33 0.27 -10.42
N HIS A 146 -18.99 -0.70 -11.05
CA HIS A 146 -19.85 -1.69 -10.39
C HIS A 146 -19.26 -3.08 -10.58
N ARG A 147 -19.55 -3.93 -9.62
CA ARG A 147 -19.22 -5.34 -9.59
C ARG A 147 -20.44 -6.14 -10.01
N GLU A 148 -20.23 -7.12 -10.87
CA GLU A 148 -21.20 -8.17 -11.18
C GLU A 148 -20.56 -9.50 -10.80
N ILE A 149 -21.27 -10.29 -9.99
CA ILE A 149 -20.79 -11.60 -9.53
C ILE A 149 -21.59 -12.67 -10.24
N THR A 150 -20.88 -13.59 -10.89
CA THR A 150 -21.40 -14.90 -11.31
C THR A 150 -20.72 -15.99 -10.49
N ALA A 151 -21.16 -17.24 -10.64
CA ALA A 151 -20.67 -18.37 -9.83
C ALA A 151 -19.14 -18.48 -9.81
N ASP A 152 -18.48 -18.27 -10.95
CA ASP A 152 -17.04 -18.49 -11.11
C ASP A 152 -16.24 -17.21 -11.41
N CYS A 153 -16.91 -16.06 -11.51
CA CYS A 153 -16.29 -14.85 -12.03
C CYS A 153 -16.90 -13.58 -11.44
N THR A 154 -16.03 -12.62 -11.11
CA THR A 154 -16.40 -11.27 -10.70
C THR A 154 -15.96 -10.28 -11.77
N ALA A 155 -16.91 -9.60 -12.41
CA ALA A 155 -16.65 -8.57 -13.40
C ALA A 155 -16.73 -7.17 -12.78
N TYR A 156 -15.80 -6.28 -13.15
CA TYR A 156 -15.79 -4.88 -12.76
C TYR A 156 -16.01 -4.01 -14.00
N GLN A 157 -17.05 -3.19 -13.97
CA GLN A 157 -17.52 -2.43 -15.13
C GLN A 157 -17.58 -0.92 -14.85
N TYR A 158 -17.32 -0.11 -15.87
CA TYR A 158 -17.48 1.35 -15.84
C TYR A 158 -18.34 1.81 -17.01
N LYS A 159 -19.47 2.48 -16.74
CA LYS A 159 -20.42 2.93 -17.77
C LYS A 159 -20.79 1.82 -18.77
N SER A 160 -21.18 0.66 -18.25
CA SER A 160 -21.54 -0.55 -19.03
C SER A 160 -20.41 -1.13 -19.89
N ARG A 161 -19.15 -0.74 -19.64
CA ARG A 161 -17.97 -1.32 -20.30
C ARG A 161 -17.16 -2.12 -19.28
N LEU A 162 -16.84 -3.36 -19.64
CA LEU A 162 -15.93 -4.18 -18.85
C LEU A 162 -14.58 -3.48 -18.70
N ARG A 163 -14.12 -3.33 -17.45
CA ARG A 163 -12.78 -2.84 -17.10
C ARG A 163 -11.81 -3.99 -16.91
N TYR A 164 -12.27 -4.98 -16.17
CA TYR A 164 -11.61 -6.27 -15.99
C TYR A 164 -12.58 -7.26 -15.36
N ALA A 165 -12.28 -8.55 -15.49
CA ALA A 165 -12.94 -9.62 -14.76
C ALA A 165 -11.90 -10.49 -14.05
N ILE A 166 -12.32 -11.14 -12.98
CA ILE A 166 -11.49 -12.00 -12.15
C ILE A 166 -12.22 -13.30 -11.90
N SER A 167 -11.57 -14.42 -12.18
CA SER A 167 -12.00 -15.73 -11.70
C SER A 167 -11.02 -16.15 -10.62
N SER A 168 -11.51 -16.49 -9.44
CA SER A 168 -10.65 -16.79 -8.28
C SER A 168 -11.16 -17.98 -7.50
N THR A 169 -10.23 -18.81 -7.07
CA THR A 169 -10.38 -19.83 -6.04
C THR A 169 -9.40 -19.54 -4.90
N ASP A 170 -9.41 -20.34 -3.84
CA ASP A 170 -8.44 -20.19 -2.74
C ASP A 170 -6.97 -20.36 -3.20
N SER A 171 -6.76 -21.11 -4.29
CA SER A 171 -5.45 -21.46 -4.81
C SER A 171 -5.10 -20.79 -6.13
N SER A 172 -6.01 -20.04 -6.76
CA SER A 172 -5.76 -19.43 -8.07
C SER A 172 -6.53 -18.14 -8.30
N LEU A 173 -5.97 -17.25 -9.14
CA LEU A 173 -6.61 -16.01 -9.55
C LEU A 173 -6.25 -15.71 -11.01
N LEU A 174 -7.25 -15.63 -11.86
CA LEU A 174 -7.15 -15.34 -13.28
C LEU A 174 -7.67 -13.93 -13.56
N TYR A 175 -6.86 -13.08 -14.21
CA TYR A 175 -7.18 -11.68 -14.48
C TYR A 175 -7.41 -11.40 -15.97
N TYR A 176 -8.58 -10.83 -16.29
CA TYR A 176 -9.09 -10.60 -17.64
C TYR A 176 -9.44 -9.12 -17.88
N PRO A 177 -8.53 -8.25 -18.32
CA PRO A 177 -8.84 -6.83 -18.56
C PRO A 177 -9.86 -6.62 -19.70
N ASN A 178 -9.80 -7.42 -20.76
CA ASN A 178 -10.68 -7.30 -21.93
C ASN A 178 -11.16 -8.69 -22.42
N LYS A 179 -11.71 -9.50 -21.52
CA LYS A 179 -12.12 -10.90 -21.76
C LYS A 179 -10.99 -11.88 -22.15
N ARG A 180 -9.77 -11.39 -22.35
CA ARG A 180 -8.57 -12.21 -22.59
C ARG A 180 -7.78 -12.35 -21.31
N LEU A 181 -7.34 -13.56 -21.00
CA LEU A 181 -6.45 -13.83 -19.88
C LEU A 181 -5.14 -13.08 -20.10
N LYS A 182 -4.77 -12.21 -19.16
CA LYS A 182 -3.52 -11.44 -19.22
C LYS A 182 -2.51 -11.96 -18.20
N GLU A 183 -3.00 -12.20 -16.99
CA GLU A 183 -2.19 -12.52 -15.82
C GLU A 183 -2.91 -13.58 -14.99
N GLU A 184 -2.12 -14.47 -14.40
CA GLU A 184 -2.59 -15.62 -13.65
C GLU A 184 -1.70 -15.81 -12.41
N ILE A 185 -2.32 -16.07 -11.27
CA ILE A 185 -1.69 -16.52 -10.04
C ILE A 185 -2.21 -17.93 -9.76
N TYR A 186 -1.33 -18.87 -9.44
CA TYR A 186 -1.76 -20.18 -8.93
C TYR A 186 -0.77 -20.75 -7.92
N GLN A 187 -1.30 -21.55 -7.01
CA GLN A 187 -0.55 -22.35 -6.08
C GLN A 187 0.05 -23.57 -6.79
N LYS A 188 1.36 -23.78 -6.63
CA LYS A 188 2.04 -25.01 -7.08
C LYS A 188 2.09 -26.06 -5.97
N ASN A 189 2.25 -25.60 -4.74
CA ASN A 189 2.25 -26.41 -3.51
C ASN A 189 2.00 -25.49 -2.30
N ASP A 190 1.99 -26.06 -1.10
CA ASP A 190 1.69 -25.36 0.16
C ASP A 190 2.58 -24.14 0.44
N SER A 191 3.78 -24.09 -0.12
CA SER A 191 4.78 -23.03 0.12
C SER A 191 5.13 -22.20 -1.11
N THR A 192 4.54 -22.52 -2.27
CA THR A 192 4.96 -21.95 -3.55
C THR A 192 3.75 -21.58 -4.38
N PHE A 193 3.70 -20.30 -4.76
CA PHE A 193 2.80 -19.78 -5.77
C PHE A 193 3.59 -19.38 -7.00
N SER A 194 2.91 -19.20 -8.11
CA SER A 194 3.49 -18.71 -9.36
C SER A 194 2.63 -17.63 -9.95
N TRP A 195 3.27 -16.56 -10.39
CA TRP A 195 2.67 -15.51 -11.19
C TRP A 195 3.09 -15.70 -12.65
N LYS A 196 2.11 -15.89 -13.52
CA LYS A 196 2.30 -16.04 -14.95
C LYS A 196 1.78 -14.82 -15.68
N ARG A 197 2.66 -14.21 -16.48
CA ARG A 197 2.33 -13.12 -17.40
C ARG A 197 2.89 -13.45 -18.77
N ARG A 198 1.99 -13.72 -19.73
CA ARG A 198 2.35 -14.24 -21.06
C ARG A 198 3.18 -15.54 -20.93
N ASN A 199 4.40 -15.56 -21.47
CA ASN A 199 5.30 -16.71 -21.46
C ASN A 199 6.32 -16.66 -20.32
N ARG A 200 6.18 -15.73 -19.36
CA ARG A 200 7.05 -15.63 -18.19
C ARG A 200 6.28 -16.05 -16.95
N GLU A 201 6.91 -16.92 -16.18
CA GLU A 201 6.42 -17.39 -14.90
C GLU A 201 7.44 -17.03 -13.84
N GLN A 202 6.97 -16.46 -12.73
CA GLN A 202 7.83 -16.04 -11.64
C GLN A 202 7.32 -16.66 -10.34
N PRO A 203 8.19 -17.34 -9.58
CA PRO A 203 7.76 -17.96 -8.33
C PRO A 203 7.54 -16.90 -7.25
N VAL A 204 6.69 -17.23 -6.29
CA VAL A 204 6.58 -16.57 -5.00
C VAL A 204 6.64 -17.68 -3.94
N LEU A 205 7.61 -17.60 -3.05
CA LEU A 205 7.81 -18.59 -1.99
C LEU A 205 7.31 -18.00 -0.67
N VAL A 206 6.60 -18.80 0.11
CA VAL A 206 6.09 -18.43 1.43
C VAL A 206 6.48 -19.47 2.46
N THR A 207 6.91 -18.99 3.61
CA THR A 207 7.03 -19.72 4.86
C THR A 207 6.37 -18.88 5.95
N PRO A 208 6.12 -19.44 7.15
CA PRO A 208 5.55 -18.67 8.26
C PRO A 208 6.35 -17.41 8.65
N ARG A 209 7.64 -17.32 8.28
CA ARG A 209 8.51 -16.19 8.62
C ARG A 209 8.97 -15.38 7.42
N GLU A 210 8.88 -15.90 6.21
CA GLU A 210 9.44 -15.24 5.04
C GLU A 210 8.54 -15.36 3.80
N VAL A 211 8.45 -14.28 3.04
CA VAL A 211 7.87 -14.27 1.69
C VAL A 211 8.92 -13.78 0.72
N LYS A 212 9.35 -14.64 -0.21
CA LYS A 212 10.24 -14.27 -1.32
C LYS A 212 9.40 -14.03 -2.56
N ILE A 213 9.34 -12.77 -2.99
CA ILE A 213 8.56 -12.33 -4.14
C ILE A 213 9.48 -12.22 -5.35
N HIS A 214 9.41 -13.24 -6.20
CA HIS A 214 10.26 -13.39 -7.38
C HIS A 214 11.75 -13.28 -7.00
N ASP A 215 12.55 -12.63 -7.83
CA ASP A 215 13.94 -12.27 -7.52
C ASP A 215 14.07 -10.80 -7.11
N ARG A 216 12.99 -10.19 -6.59
CA ARG A 216 12.93 -8.76 -6.36
C ARG A 216 12.91 -8.39 -4.88
N TYR A 217 12.00 -8.98 -4.11
CA TYR A 217 11.80 -8.61 -2.72
C TYR A 217 11.78 -9.85 -1.81
N LEU A 218 12.30 -9.67 -0.60
CA LEU A 218 12.18 -10.63 0.50
C LEU A 218 11.57 -9.90 1.70
N LEU A 219 10.42 -10.37 2.17
CA LEU A 219 9.85 -9.97 3.43
C LEU A 219 10.23 -11.03 4.47
N SER A 220 10.73 -10.61 5.63
CA SER A 220 11.19 -11.53 6.69
C SER A 220 10.75 -11.02 8.07
N LEU A 221 10.24 -11.92 8.91
CA LEU A 221 9.87 -11.64 10.29
C LEU A 221 11.03 -11.98 11.22
N SER A 222 11.23 -11.17 12.27
CA SER A 222 12.18 -11.49 13.34
C SER A 222 11.79 -12.79 14.05
N PRO A 223 12.72 -13.47 14.75
CA PRO A 223 12.41 -14.74 15.43
C PRO A 223 11.25 -14.68 16.42
N ASN A 224 11.02 -13.51 17.04
CA ASN A 224 9.93 -13.23 17.97
C ASN A 224 8.71 -12.55 17.31
N TYR A 225 8.70 -12.43 15.98
CA TYR A 225 7.63 -11.82 15.20
C TYR A 225 7.36 -10.35 15.53
N LEU A 226 8.20 -9.65 16.31
CA LEU A 226 7.96 -8.25 16.69
C LEU A 226 8.32 -7.24 15.59
N LYS A 227 9.02 -7.69 14.55
CA LYS A 227 9.53 -6.86 13.47
C LYS A 227 9.39 -7.57 12.13
N MET A 228 8.94 -6.83 11.11
CA MET A 228 9.02 -7.24 9.72
C MET A 228 10.09 -6.41 9.01
N GLN A 229 10.88 -7.04 8.16
CA GLN A 229 11.89 -6.40 7.33
C GLN A 229 11.60 -6.66 5.86
N VAL A 230 11.71 -5.62 5.04
CA VAL A 230 11.53 -5.67 3.60
C VAL A 230 12.87 -5.41 2.93
N PHE A 231 13.38 -6.42 2.24
CA PHE A 231 14.66 -6.37 1.55
C PHE A 231 14.47 -6.34 0.04
N GLN A 232 15.34 -5.60 -0.65
CA GLN A 232 15.61 -5.79 -2.07
C GLN A 232 16.62 -6.92 -2.26
N ILE A 233 16.28 -7.91 -3.07
CA ILE A 233 17.19 -9.01 -3.40
C ILE A 233 18.25 -8.49 -4.37
N ARG A 234 19.52 -8.78 -4.06
CA ARG A 234 20.67 -8.46 -4.92
C ARG A 234 21.62 -9.65 -4.98
N LYS A 235 22.45 -9.72 -6.02
CA LYS A 235 23.38 -10.84 -6.26
C LYS A 235 24.32 -11.14 -5.08
N ARG A 236 24.82 -10.11 -4.38
CA ARG A 236 25.81 -10.28 -3.30
C ARG A 236 25.18 -10.30 -1.90
N ARG A 237 24.33 -9.32 -1.61
CA ARG A 237 23.71 -9.16 -0.31
C ARG A 237 22.38 -8.43 -0.47
N ASN A 238 21.36 -8.94 0.19
CA ASN A 238 20.06 -8.30 0.26
C ASN A 238 20.18 -6.92 0.92
N HIS A 239 19.56 -5.90 0.33
CA HIS A 239 19.58 -4.53 0.85
C HIS A 239 18.29 -4.26 1.61
N LEU A 240 18.38 -3.93 2.90
CA LEU A 240 17.22 -3.58 3.71
C LEU A 240 16.64 -2.25 3.19
N LEU A 241 15.39 -2.27 2.74
CA LEU A 241 14.68 -1.07 2.34
C LEU A 241 13.94 -0.48 3.54
N PHE A 242 13.14 -1.31 4.21
CA PHE A 242 12.27 -0.87 5.29
C PHE A 242 12.22 -1.88 6.42
N THR A 243 12.12 -1.36 7.62
CA THR A 243 11.64 -2.02 8.83
C THR A 243 10.20 -1.61 9.07
N VAL A 244 9.36 -2.57 9.46
CA VAL A 244 8.01 -2.35 9.96
C VAL A 244 7.89 -2.91 11.38
N GLU A 245 7.45 -2.07 12.30
CA GLU A 245 7.16 -2.44 13.68
C GLU A 245 5.79 -1.88 14.06
N ARG A 246 5.00 -2.61 14.85
CA ARG A 246 3.63 -2.21 15.20
C ARG A 246 3.33 -2.35 16.68
N SER A 247 2.39 -1.54 17.12
CA SER A 247 1.69 -1.62 18.41
C SER A 247 0.18 -1.62 18.16
N ALA A 248 -0.65 -1.63 19.20
CA ALA A 248 -2.10 -1.53 19.04
C ALA A 248 -2.55 -0.23 18.35
N GLU A 249 -1.84 0.88 18.58
CA GLU A 249 -2.26 2.22 18.16
C GLU A 249 -1.45 2.77 16.99
N LYS A 250 -0.36 2.13 16.60
CA LYS A 250 0.48 2.65 15.51
C LYS A 250 1.33 1.59 14.82
N ILE A 251 1.60 1.84 13.55
CA ILE A 251 2.55 1.12 12.71
C ILE A 251 3.64 2.10 12.28
N LEU A 252 4.90 1.74 12.49
CA LEU A 252 6.06 2.49 12.05
C LEU A 252 6.68 1.79 10.84
N VAL A 253 6.94 2.53 9.77
CA VAL A 253 7.63 2.05 8.56
C VAL A 253 8.82 2.96 8.30
N TYR A 254 10.04 2.44 8.35
CA TYR A 254 11.26 3.28 8.25
C TYR A 254 12.48 2.54 7.71
N ASP A 255 13.42 3.28 7.13
CA ASP A 255 14.70 2.75 6.64
C ASP A 255 15.76 2.64 7.77
N GLU A 256 16.99 2.26 7.43
CA GLU A 256 18.09 2.16 8.40
C GLU A 256 18.45 3.48 9.10
N ASN A 257 18.06 4.61 8.52
CA ASN A 257 18.29 5.96 9.06
C ASN A 257 17.03 6.51 9.77
N ALA A 258 16.07 5.66 10.10
CA ALA A 258 14.77 6.03 10.68
C ALA A 258 13.93 6.99 9.81
N ARG A 259 14.24 7.14 8.52
CA ARG A 259 13.40 7.93 7.60
C ARG A 259 12.21 7.09 7.17
N GLY A 260 11.02 7.66 7.27
CA GLY A 260 9.83 6.86 7.04
C GLY A 260 8.52 7.57 7.36
N LYS A 261 7.55 6.78 7.83
CA LYS A 261 6.23 7.26 8.23
C LYS A 261 5.70 6.51 9.45
N LYS A 262 4.90 7.23 10.21
CA LYS A 262 4.06 6.69 11.28
C LYS A 262 2.62 6.62 10.77
N ILE A 263 1.98 5.50 10.99
CA ILE A 263 0.55 5.29 10.76
C ILE A 263 -0.07 5.18 12.14
N GLN A 264 -0.81 6.21 12.56
CA GLN A 264 -1.60 6.20 13.78
C GLN A 264 -2.94 5.54 13.49
N LEU A 265 -3.36 4.64 14.38
CA LEU A 265 -4.59 3.86 14.32
C LEU A 265 -5.48 4.25 15.50
N GLU A 266 -6.73 4.55 15.19
CA GLU A 266 -7.86 4.79 16.10
C GLU A 266 -9.07 4.01 15.55
N PRO A 267 -10.12 3.73 16.34
CA PRO A 267 -11.20 2.81 15.96
C PRO A 267 -11.82 3.04 14.56
N ASP A 268 -11.98 4.29 14.16
CA ASP A 268 -12.56 4.68 12.86
C ASP A 268 -11.63 5.59 12.05
N VAL A 269 -10.39 5.78 12.52
CA VAL A 269 -9.49 6.80 11.96
C VAL A 269 -8.09 6.24 11.79
N LEU A 270 -7.51 6.53 10.64
CA LEU A 270 -6.11 6.26 10.35
C LEU A 270 -5.43 7.55 9.90
N ALA A 271 -4.31 7.91 10.52
CA ALA A 271 -3.55 9.11 10.18
C ALA A 271 -2.09 8.78 9.87
N ILE A 272 -1.62 9.23 8.72
CA ILE A 272 -0.26 9.02 8.24
C ILE A 272 0.54 10.29 8.48
N TYR A 273 1.61 10.15 9.25
CA TYR A 273 2.55 11.20 9.56
C TYR A 273 3.91 10.91 8.95
N ARG A 274 4.57 11.95 8.46
CA ARG A 274 6.02 11.96 8.26
C ARG A 274 6.57 12.99 9.25
N ASN A 275 7.31 12.50 10.23
CA ASN A 275 7.65 13.24 11.46
C ASN A 275 6.38 13.72 12.20
N LYS A 276 6.28 15.03 12.46
CA LYS A 276 5.12 15.69 13.08
C LYS A 276 4.09 16.19 12.05
N GLY A 277 4.41 16.12 10.75
CA GLY A 277 3.52 16.58 9.68
C GLY A 277 2.52 15.51 9.29
N LEU A 278 1.23 15.83 9.40
CA LEU A 278 0.16 15.00 8.85
C LEU A 278 0.25 15.03 7.31
N LEU A 279 0.49 13.87 6.71
CA LEU A 279 0.46 13.70 5.26
C LEU A 279 -0.94 13.43 4.75
N GLN A 280 -1.65 12.54 5.45
CA GLN A 280 -2.89 11.95 4.97
C GLN A 280 -3.69 11.39 6.14
N LYS A 281 -5.01 11.48 6.09
CA LYS A 281 -5.94 10.94 7.07
C LYS A 281 -7.08 10.22 6.37
N TYR A 282 -7.46 9.06 6.87
CA TYR A 282 -8.60 8.28 6.43
C TYR A 282 -9.56 8.15 7.60
N GLU A 283 -10.84 8.38 7.36
CA GLU A 283 -11.88 8.26 8.38
C GLU A 283 -12.99 7.35 7.84
N LEU A 284 -13.31 6.30 8.58
CA LEU A 284 -14.46 5.46 8.33
C LEU A 284 -15.71 6.21 8.82
N SER A 285 -16.56 6.61 7.88
CA SER A 285 -17.87 7.17 8.17
C SER A 285 -18.86 6.02 8.20
N LYS A 286 -19.69 5.94 9.26
CA LYS A 286 -20.88 5.09 9.23
C LYS A 286 -21.70 5.44 7.99
N ALA A 287 -22.10 4.41 7.25
CA ALA A 287 -23.09 4.58 6.20
C ALA A 287 -24.39 5.10 6.87
N PRO A 288 -25.07 6.08 6.27
CA PRO A 288 -26.32 6.61 6.80
C PRO A 288 -27.41 5.54 6.85
#